data_AF-A0A1Q3H4E3-F1
#
_entry.id   AF-A0A1Q3H4E3-F1
#
_cell.length_a   1.000
_cell.length_b   1.000
_cell.length_c   1.000
_cell.angle_alpha   90.00
_cell.angle_beta   90.00
_cell.angle_gamma   90.00
#
_symmetry.space_group_name_H-M   'P 1'
#
loop_
_entity.id
_entity.type
_entity.pdbx_description
1 polymer ?
#
loop_
_entity_poly.entity_id
_entity_poly.type
_entity_poly.pdbx_seq_one_letter_code
_entity_poly.pdbx_strand_id
1 'polypeptide(L)'
;MKKLTLLTLLAIVVFLGSCGNGKRKKNAKDIISSETNLPTNLADLAMTGGLYKEVKGDNISLKLEILPFNKDKLPKVMQKYEGKLLNGAHWRDKNGEQWLILTETGEIEEKKGKTDTSGHMVEPPSTRAEAHAYFWVKKHDSYVAYRKDQWVEKCGPLDVFASFHKNGFTITDLDKNGLAEITLTYVHYCRSDVSPYDLTLRLIEREKLYEMHGTAELKMGVDKDAFVIKATRKDGNFTKAPAAFKTHIDQIWEKVKVEKL
;
A
#
# COMPACT_ATOMS: atom_id res chain seq x y z
N MET A 1 -47.32 54.67 -39.42
CA MET A 1 -48.05 55.65 -38.60
C MET A 1 -48.78 54.92 -37.49
N LYS A 2 -48.71 55.47 -36.28
CA LYS A 2 -49.29 54.99 -35.01
C LYS A 2 -50.81 54.78 -35.14
N LYS A 3 -51.37 53.73 -34.51
CA LYS A 3 -52.06 53.85 -33.22
C LYS A 3 -52.60 52.50 -32.73
N LEU A 4 -52.60 52.47 -31.40
CA LEU A 4 -52.93 51.42 -30.45
C LEU A 4 -54.46 51.33 -30.27
N THR A 5 -55.02 50.12 -30.17
CA THR A 5 -56.36 49.92 -29.60
C THR A 5 -56.39 48.71 -28.68
N LEU A 6 -57.07 48.96 -27.56
CA LEU A 6 -57.29 48.20 -26.34
C LEU A 6 -58.29 47.04 -26.56
N LEU A 7 -58.07 45.87 -25.94
CA LEU A 7 -59.17 45.07 -25.38
C LEU A 7 -58.67 44.02 -24.38
N THR A 8 -59.30 44.04 -23.21
CA THR A 8 -59.27 43.09 -22.08
C THR A 8 -59.79 41.70 -22.45
N LEU A 9 -59.23 40.64 -21.85
CA LEU A 9 -60.05 39.55 -21.30
C LEU A 9 -59.31 38.77 -20.20
N LEU A 10 -59.99 38.66 -19.07
CA LEU A 10 -59.66 37.86 -17.89
C LEU A 10 -60.20 36.43 -18.12
N ALA A 11 -59.40 35.39 -17.91
CA ALA A 11 -59.88 34.02 -17.84
C ALA A 11 -59.19 33.28 -16.68
N ILE A 12 -59.99 33.01 -15.66
CA ILE A 12 -59.72 32.10 -14.54
C ILE A 12 -60.01 30.68 -15.02
N VAL A 13 -59.06 29.74 -14.89
CA VAL A 13 -59.39 28.31 -14.80
C VAL A 13 -58.50 27.63 -13.77
N VAL A 14 -59.21 26.89 -12.91
CA VAL A 14 -58.85 26.15 -11.71
C VAL A 14 -57.92 24.97 -12.01
N PHE A 15 -56.87 24.79 -11.21
CA PHE A 15 -56.07 23.55 -11.15
C PHE A 15 -56.60 22.64 -10.04
N LEU A 16 -57.10 21.47 -10.43
CA LEU A 16 -57.25 20.31 -9.55
C LEU A 16 -56.66 19.07 -10.24
N GLY A 17 -55.71 18.44 -9.54
CA GLY A 17 -55.56 16.99 -9.47
C GLY A 17 -54.83 16.25 -10.59
N SER A 18 -53.73 15.59 -10.22
CA SER A 18 -53.65 14.12 -10.11
C SER A 18 -52.40 13.48 -10.73
N CYS A 19 -51.89 12.47 -10.00
CA CYS A 19 -50.65 11.73 -10.18
C CYS A 19 -50.50 11.07 -11.56
N GLY A 20 -49.33 11.26 -12.16
CA GLY A 20 -48.93 10.63 -13.42
C GLY A 20 -48.21 9.30 -13.18
N ASN A 21 -48.61 8.28 -13.94
CA ASN A 21 -47.85 7.05 -14.15
C ASN A 21 -47.85 6.75 -15.66
N GLY A 22 -46.69 6.43 -16.23
CA GLY A 22 -46.61 5.71 -17.51
C GLY A 22 -45.85 6.38 -18.67
N LYS A 23 -44.62 5.87 -18.88
CA LYS A 23 -43.93 5.62 -20.16
C LYS A 23 -43.45 6.83 -20.98
N ARG A 24 -42.12 7.03 -21.00
CA ARG A 24 -41.42 7.70 -22.11
C ARG A 24 -40.21 6.89 -22.58
N LYS A 25 -40.14 6.73 -23.91
CA LYS A 25 -39.14 6.00 -24.68
C LYS A 25 -37.75 6.65 -24.53
N LYS A 26 -36.71 5.82 -24.44
CA LYS A 26 -35.29 6.22 -24.45
C LYS A 26 -34.91 6.77 -25.83
N ASN A 27 -34.32 7.96 -25.86
CA ASN A 27 -33.53 8.46 -26.98
C ASN A 27 -32.05 8.42 -26.59
N ALA A 28 -31.22 7.86 -27.47
CA ALA A 28 -29.78 7.80 -27.33
C ALA A 28 -29.16 9.18 -27.60
N LYS A 29 -29.07 10.02 -26.56
CA LYS A 29 -28.16 11.18 -26.51
C LYS A 29 -27.93 11.76 -25.11
N ASP A 30 -28.55 11.22 -24.06
CA ASP A 30 -28.27 11.60 -22.67
C ASP A 30 -27.49 10.49 -21.96
N ILE A 31 -26.22 10.31 -22.34
CA ILE A 31 -25.22 9.63 -21.51
C ILE A 31 -24.05 10.59 -21.49
N ILE A 32 -23.95 11.41 -20.43
CA ILE A 32 -22.73 11.91 -19.79
C ILE A 32 -23.18 12.74 -18.58
N SER A 33 -22.47 12.57 -17.47
CA SER A 33 -22.59 13.24 -16.16
C SER A 33 -23.59 12.64 -15.15
N SER A 34 -23.17 11.55 -14.51
CA SER A 34 -23.41 11.36 -13.08
C SER A 34 -22.30 10.49 -12.49
N GLU A 35 -21.14 11.10 -12.24
CA GLU A 35 -20.15 10.53 -11.33
C GLU A 35 -20.74 10.61 -9.92
N THR A 36 -21.14 9.47 -9.38
CA THR A 36 -21.56 9.31 -8.00
C THR A 36 -20.38 8.74 -7.21
N ASN A 37 -19.84 9.60 -6.36
CA ASN A 37 -19.00 9.37 -5.17
C ASN A 37 -18.67 7.91 -4.83
N LEU A 38 -17.46 7.49 -5.19
CA LEU A 38 -16.78 6.32 -4.63
C LEU A 38 -15.94 6.79 -3.43
N PRO A 39 -15.98 6.12 -2.27
CA PRO A 39 -15.29 6.59 -1.06
C PRO A 39 -13.78 6.62 -1.27
N THR A 40 -13.22 7.79 -1.00
CA THR A 40 -11.81 8.16 -1.08
C THR A 40 -11.02 7.51 0.06
N ASN A 41 -10.82 6.19 0.01
CA ASN A 41 -9.88 5.47 0.89
C ASN A 41 -8.80 4.74 0.07
N LEU A 42 -8.24 5.45 -0.92
CA LEU A 42 -7.04 5.01 -1.64
C LEU A 42 -5.99 6.13 -1.74
N ALA A 43 -6.18 7.20 -0.98
CA ALA A 43 -5.36 8.39 -1.00
C ALA A 43 -4.96 8.75 0.43
N ASP A 44 -4.06 7.95 1.02
CA ASP A 44 -3.07 8.47 2.00
C ASP A 44 -1.98 7.45 2.42
N LEU A 45 -1.57 6.53 1.53
CA LEU A 45 -0.17 6.11 1.54
C LEU A 45 0.65 7.23 0.90
N ALA A 46 0.67 8.39 1.57
CA ALA A 46 1.56 9.48 1.30
C ALA A 46 2.98 8.96 1.54
N MET A 47 3.58 8.44 0.47
CA MET A 47 5.00 8.23 0.35
C MET A 47 5.68 9.59 0.52
N THR A 48 5.96 9.97 1.75
CA THR A 48 7.17 10.75 2.02
C THR A 48 8.29 9.88 1.49
N GLY A 49 8.73 10.12 0.25
CA GLY A 49 9.91 9.47 -0.30
C GLY A 49 10.99 9.61 0.75
N GLY A 50 11.33 8.49 1.41
CA GLY A 50 12.36 8.50 2.44
C GLY A 50 13.58 9.17 1.84
N LEU A 51 14.21 10.09 2.57
CA LEU A 51 15.41 10.81 2.13
C LEU A 51 16.45 9.80 1.64
N TYR A 52 16.44 9.47 0.35
CA TYR A 52 17.48 8.70 -0.29
C TYR A 52 18.68 9.62 -0.34
N LYS A 53 19.73 9.25 0.39
CA LYS A 53 21.02 9.90 0.25
C LYS A 53 21.82 9.08 -0.76
N GLU A 54 22.24 9.73 -1.85
CA GLU A 54 23.07 9.07 -2.84
C GLU A 54 24.32 8.47 -2.18
N VAL A 55 24.50 7.17 -2.36
CA VAL A 55 25.68 6.46 -1.89
C VAL A 55 26.66 6.36 -3.06
N LYS A 56 27.74 7.13 -3.01
CA LYS A 56 28.85 6.94 -3.95
C LYS A 56 29.55 5.62 -3.66
N GLY A 57 29.76 4.83 -4.70
CA GLY A 57 30.37 3.51 -4.58
C GLY A 57 31.84 3.56 -4.20
N ASP A 58 32.26 2.57 -3.42
CA ASP A 58 33.64 2.44 -2.95
C ASP A 58 34.47 1.53 -3.88
N ASN A 59 33.83 0.73 -4.73
CA ASN A 59 34.52 -0.15 -5.68
C ASN A 59 33.65 -0.55 -6.89
N ILE A 60 33.99 -0.06 -8.10
CA ILE A 60 33.19 -0.23 -9.31
C ILE A 60 33.27 -1.63 -9.95
N SER A 61 34.25 -2.45 -9.55
CA SER A 61 34.44 -3.82 -10.07
C SER A 61 33.77 -4.90 -9.20
N LEU A 62 33.21 -4.49 -8.06
CA LEU A 62 32.59 -5.41 -7.11
C LEU A 62 31.27 -5.95 -7.65
N LYS A 63 31.06 -7.26 -7.47
CA LYS A 63 29.78 -7.95 -7.74
C LYS A 63 29.02 -8.10 -6.44
N LEU A 64 27.69 -8.20 -6.53
CA LEU A 64 26.87 -8.47 -5.35
C LEU A 64 27.34 -9.72 -4.61
N GLU A 65 27.66 -9.56 -3.34
CA GLU A 65 28.05 -10.59 -2.38
C GLU A 65 27.07 -10.55 -1.20
N ILE A 66 26.34 -11.63 -0.95
CA ILE A 66 25.48 -11.74 0.24
C ILE A 66 26.34 -12.17 1.43
N LEU A 67 26.32 -11.38 2.49
CA LEU A 67 27.09 -11.60 3.71
C LEU A 67 26.18 -12.19 4.81
N PRO A 68 26.75 -12.87 5.82
CA PRO A 68 25.96 -13.35 6.94
C PRO A 68 25.27 -12.19 7.67
N PHE A 69 23.95 -12.31 7.81
CA PHE A 69 23.15 -11.44 8.67
C PHE A 69 22.90 -12.12 10.01
N ASN A 70 23.22 -11.43 11.11
CA ASN A 70 22.93 -11.89 12.47
C ASN A 70 22.34 -10.74 13.29
N LYS A 71 21.08 -10.90 13.68
CA LYS A 71 20.32 -9.91 14.45
C LYS A 71 20.97 -9.54 15.80
N ASP A 72 21.70 -10.46 16.42
CA ASP A 72 22.33 -10.28 17.72
C ASP A 72 23.71 -9.60 17.60
N LYS A 73 24.22 -9.45 16.36
CA LYS A 73 25.52 -8.83 16.04
C LYS A 73 25.39 -7.54 15.24
N LEU A 74 24.21 -6.90 15.27
CA LEU A 74 24.02 -5.62 14.61
C LEU A 74 24.90 -4.54 15.22
N PRO A 75 25.55 -3.67 14.42
CA PRO A 75 26.25 -2.49 14.91
C PRO A 75 25.34 -1.64 15.82
N LYS A 76 25.89 -1.05 16.89
CA LYS A 76 25.11 -0.29 17.90
C LYS A 76 24.19 0.79 17.29
N VAL A 77 24.65 1.45 16.23
CA VAL A 77 23.88 2.50 15.53
C VAL A 77 22.60 1.95 14.87
N MET A 78 22.59 0.67 14.50
CA MET A 78 21.44 -0.01 13.86
C MET A 78 20.50 -0.66 14.87
N GLN A 79 20.82 -0.63 16.17
CA GLN A 79 19.96 -1.19 17.22
C GLN A 79 18.86 -0.20 17.68
N LYS A 80 18.86 1.01 17.12
CA LYS A 80 17.82 2.03 17.38
C LYS A 80 16.79 1.98 16.24
N TYR A 81 15.71 1.24 16.46
CA TYR A 81 14.59 1.12 15.54
C TYR A 81 13.26 1.04 16.30
N GLU A 82 12.18 1.35 15.60
CA GLU A 82 10.82 1.23 16.11
C GLU A 82 10.30 -0.20 15.90
N GLY A 83 9.58 -0.73 16.89
CA GLY A 83 8.96 -2.06 16.81
C GLY A 83 9.93 -3.23 17.04
N LYS A 84 9.49 -4.42 16.63
CA LYS A 84 10.21 -5.69 16.71
C LYS A 84 10.93 -5.97 15.40
N LEU A 85 12.20 -6.38 15.50
CA LEU A 85 12.97 -6.86 14.35
C LEU A 85 12.42 -8.19 13.82
N LEU A 86 11.99 -8.18 12.56
CA LEU A 86 11.46 -9.34 11.85
C LEU A 86 12.56 -10.10 11.09
N ASN A 87 13.29 -9.36 10.26
CA ASN A 87 14.28 -9.91 9.35
C ASN A 87 15.27 -8.82 8.94
N GLY A 88 16.29 -9.19 8.18
CA GLY A 88 17.21 -8.25 7.57
C GLY A 88 18.17 -8.93 6.61
N ALA A 89 18.98 -8.11 5.96
CA ALA A 89 20.04 -8.58 5.07
C ALA A 89 21.31 -7.77 5.31
N HIS A 90 22.42 -8.40 4.94
CA HIS A 90 23.75 -7.82 4.95
C HIS A 90 24.40 -8.23 3.63
N TRP A 91 24.91 -7.28 2.87
CA TRP A 91 25.52 -7.56 1.58
C TRP A 91 26.63 -6.57 1.27
N ARG A 92 27.38 -6.84 0.23
CA ARG A 92 28.32 -5.92 -0.37
C ARG A 92 28.04 -5.82 -1.87
N ASP A 93 27.96 -4.61 -2.38
CA ASP A 93 27.81 -4.33 -3.81
C ASP A 93 28.69 -3.11 -4.19
N LYS A 94 28.53 -2.55 -5.39
CA LYS A 94 29.31 -1.38 -5.81
C LYS A 94 29.18 -0.16 -4.88
N ASN A 95 28.08 -0.02 -4.14
CA ASN A 95 27.86 1.06 -3.19
C ASN A 95 28.61 0.86 -1.86
N GLY A 96 29.08 -0.35 -1.59
CA GLY A 96 29.82 -0.73 -0.38
C GLY A 96 29.13 -1.85 0.40
N GLU A 97 29.57 -2.05 1.63
CA GLU A 97 28.96 -2.99 2.57
C GLU A 97 27.70 -2.37 3.20
N GLN A 98 26.57 -3.07 3.15
CA GLN A 98 25.25 -2.53 3.40
C GLN A 98 24.38 -3.44 4.27
N TRP A 99 23.49 -2.82 5.03
CA TRP A 99 22.53 -3.50 5.89
C TRP A 99 21.14 -2.99 5.60
N LEU A 100 20.19 -3.92 5.68
CA LEU A 100 18.76 -3.65 5.72
C LEU A 100 18.17 -4.38 6.91
N ILE A 101 17.36 -3.71 7.71
CA ILE A 101 16.54 -4.36 8.73
C ILE A 101 15.06 -4.02 8.52
N LEU A 102 14.21 -5.02 8.75
CA LEU A 102 12.77 -4.94 8.65
C LEU A 102 12.17 -5.07 10.04
N THR A 103 11.33 -4.13 10.42
CA THR A 103 10.65 -4.14 11.73
C THR A 103 9.15 -3.94 11.56
N GLU A 104 8.39 -4.42 12.55
CA GLU A 104 6.95 -4.18 12.68
C GLU A 104 6.61 -3.77 14.10
N THR A 105 5.57 -2.96 14.28
CA THR A 105 5.12 -2.56 15.62
C THR A 105 4.10 -3.52 16.24
N GLY A 106 3.41 -4.32 15.41
CA GLY A 106 2.12 -4.88 15.78
C GLY A 106 1.07 -3.77 15.94
N GLU A 107 -0.06 -4.11 16.54
CA GLU A 107 -1.12 -3.15 16.84
C GLU A 107 -0.70 -2.16 17.94
N ILE A 108 -0.94 -0.89 17.68
CA ILE A 108 -0.74 0.24 18.58
C ILE A 108 -2.10 0.91 18.78
N GLU A 109 -2.57 0.99 20.02
CA GLU A 109 -3.70 1.85 20.39
C GLU A 109 -3.22 3.31 20.47
N GLU A 110 -3.58 4.14 19.49
CA GLU A 110 -3.28 5.58 19.48
C GLU A 110 -4.17 6.34 20.47
N LYS A 111 -5.41 5.90 20.63
CA LYS A 111 -6.41 6.54 21.49
C LYS A 111 -7.32 5.50 22.12
N LYS A 112 -7.49 5.60 23.44
CA LYS A 112 -8.50 4.86 24.18
C LYS A 112 -9.89 5.32 23.80
N GLY A 113 -10.77 4.36 23.53
CA GLY A 113 -12.20 4.62 23.41
C GLY A 113 -12.77 5.19 24.71
N LYS A 114 -13.91 5.88 24.62
CA LYS A 114 -14.66 6.37 25.78
C LYS A 114 -16.08 5.85 25.72
N THR A 115 -16.59 5.48 26.90
CA THR A 115 -17.98 5.13 27.11
C THR A 115 -18.66 6.18 27.98
N ASP A 116 -19.96 6.41 27.78
CA ASP A 116 -20.78 7.17 28.72
C ASP A 116 -21.10 6.37 30.00
N THR A 117 -21.88 6.98 30.90
CA THR A 117 -22.29 6.36 32.17
C THR A 117 -23.19 5.13 31.99
N SER A 118 -23.81 4.95 30.83
CA SER A 118 -24.59 3.77 30.47
C SER A 118 -23.76 2.66 29.81
N GLY A 119 -22.46 2.91 29.56
CA GLY A 119 -21.56 1.97 28.89
C GLY A 119 -21.63 2.03 27.36
N HIS A 120 -22.34 3.00 26.77
CA HIS A 120 -22.36 3.17 25.32
C HIS A 120 -21.09 3.87 24.86
N MET A 121 -20.47 3.34 23.79
CA MET A 121 -19.28 3.94 23.17
C MET A 121 -19.64 5.32 22.60
N VAL A 122 -19.05 6.37 23.14
CA VAL A 122 -19.23 7.76 22.69
C VAL A 122 -18.05 8.26 21.87
N GLU A 123 -16.86 7.68 22.07
CA GLU A 123 -15.68 7.91 21.23
C GLU A 123 -15.02 6.56 20.95
N PRO A 124 -14.92 6.11 19.68
CA PRO A 124 -14.27 4.84 19.38
C PRO A 124 -12.75 4.92 19.65
N PRO A 125 -12.10 3.78 19.98
CA PRO A 125 -10.65 3.72 19.97
C PRO A 125 -10.09 3.97 18.56
N SER A 126 -8.80 4.29 18.51
CA SER A 126 -8.03 4.39 17.26
C SER A 126 -6.82 3.48 17.38
N THR A 127 -6.69 2.54 16.45
CA THR A 127 -5.56 1.63 16.33
C THR A 127 -4.77 1.92 15.06
N ARG A 128 -3.49 1.57 15.10
CA ARG A 128 -2.62 1.55 13.93
C ARG A 128 -1.61 0.41 14.01
N ALA A 129 -1.04 0.01 12.89
CA ALA A 129 0.15 -0.83 12.84
C ALA A 129 1.14 -0.25 11.84
N GLU A 130 2.43 -0.49 12.06
CA GLU A 130 3.49 0.04 11.22
C GLU A 130 4.50 -1.05 10.85
N ALA A 131 5.03 -0.95 9.63
CA ALA A 131 6.19 -1.69 9.18
C ALA A 131 7.26 -0.73 8.66
N HIS A 132 8.51 -0.98 9.01
CA HIS A 132 9.64 -0.11 8.66
C HIS A 132 10.78 -0.90 8.02
N ALA A 133 11.38 -0.33 6.98
CA ALA A 133 12.63 -0.81 6.40
C ALA A 133 13.70 0.28 6.54
N TYR A 134 14.80 -0.06 7.21
CA TYR A 134 15.91 0.86 7.43
C TYR A 134 17.15 0.37 6.70
N PHE A 135 17.86 1.30 6.06
CA PHE A 135 19.00 0.98 5.21
C PHE A 135 20.25 1.75 5.63
N TRP A 136 21.37 1.04 5.71
CA TRP A 136 22.68 1.61 6.01
C TRP A 136 23.75 1.13 5.04
N VAL A 137 24.74 1.99 4.84
CA VAL A 137 26.00 1.64 4.19
C VAL A 137 27.16 1.95 5.14
N LYS A 138 28.16 1.08 5.20
CA LYS A 138 29.41 1.35 5.93
C LYS A 138 30.28 2.27 5.10
N LYS A 139 30.80 3.33 5.72
CA LYS A 139 31.75 4.29 5.15
C LYS A 139 32.90 4.48 6.12
N HIS A 140 34.09 4.03 5.74
CA HIS A 140 35.27 3.98 6.62
C HIS A 140 34.92 3.32 7.98
N ASP A 141 35.06 4.08 9.07
CA ASP A 141 34.77 3.63 10.45
C ASP A 141 33.34 3.97 10.91
N SER A 142 32.45 4.35 10.00
CA SER A 142 31.09 4.82 10.29
C SER A 142 30.01 4.10 9.48
N TYR A 143 28.76 4.29 9.87
CA TYR A 143 27.59 3.80 9.14
C TYR A 143 26.67 4.97 8.81
N VAL A 144 26.26 5.06 7.55
CA VAL A 144 25.38 6.11 7.06
C VAL A 144 24.01 5.51 6.80
N ALA A 145 22.99 5.98 7.53
CA ALA A 145 21.60 5.71 7.18
C ALA A 145 21.26 6.49 5.90
N TYR A 146 20.93 5.79 4.83
CA TYR A 146 20.68 6.40 3.52
C TYR A 146 19.24 6.26 3.04
N ARG A 147 18.41 5.46 3.73
CA ARG A 147 16.97 5.32 3.45
C ARG A 147 16.23 4.77 4.68
N LYS A 148 15.01 5.27 4.91
CA LYS A 148 14.00 4.71 5.82
C LYS A 148 12.67 4.72 5.05
N ASP A 149 12.11 3.55 4.81
CA ASP A 149 10.76 3.39 4.29
C ASP A 149 9.84 3.01 5.45
N GLN A 150 8.64 3.58 5.45
CA GLN A 150 7.63 3.35 6.47
C GLN A 150 6.28 3.16 5.81
N TRP A 151 5.55 2.16 6.28
CA TRP A 151 4.15 1.93 5.96
C TRP A 151 3.36 1.99 7.27
N VAL A 152 2.27 2.74 7.25
CA VAL A 152 1.39 2.95 8.40
C VAL A 152 -0.01 2.59 7.98
N GLU A 153 -0.59 1.61 8.64
CA GLU A 153 -2.01 1.26 8.50
C GLU A 153 -2.75 1.82 9.72
N LYS A 154 -3.78 2.64 9.50
CA LYS A 154 -4.62 3.20 10.57
C LYS A 154 -6.02 2.65 10.44
N CYS A 155 -6.60 2.20 11.54
CA CYS A 155 -7.80 1.38 11.47
C CYS A 155 -8.88 1.67 12.52
N GLY A 156 -8.93 2.87 13.09
CA GLY A 156 -10.01 3.23 14.02
C GLY A 156 -10.22 2.15 15.08
N PRO A 157 -11.44 1.60 15.26
CA PRO A 157 -11.70 0.57 16.25
C PRO A 157 -11.56 -0.88 15.75
N LEU A 158 -11.08 -1.10 14.51
CA LEU A 158 -11.07 -2.42 13.87
C LEU A 158 -9.68 -3.08 13.93
N ASP A 159 -9.64 -4.35 13.52
CA ASP A 159 -8.40 -5.12 13.47
C ASP A 159 -7.46 -4.52 12.42
N VAL A 160 -6.22 -4.28 12.85
CA VAL A 160 -5.19 -3.65 12.03
C VAL A 160 -3.95 -4.51 11.93
N PHE A 161 -3.37 -4.55 10.72
CA PHE A 161 -2.14 -5.27 10.49
C PHE A 161 -1.25 -4.56 9.48
N ALA A 162 0.05 -4.58 9.75
CA ALA A 162 1.09 -4.03 8.92
C ALA A 162 2.36 -4.84 9.15
N SER A 163 2.84 -5.56 8.12
CA SER A 163 4.02 -6.41 8.24
C SER A 163 4.70 -6.65 6.89
N PHE A 164 5.89 -7.26 6.91
CA PHE A 164 6.54 -7.75 5.70
C PHE A 164 6.28 -9.24 5.52
N HIS A 165 5.87 -9.63 4.31
CA HIS A 165 5.67 -11.03 3.98
C HIS A 165 7.01 -11.77 3.92
N LYS A 166 7.15 -12.85 4.70
CA LYS A 166 8.41 -13.62 4.85
C LYS A 166 9.04 -14.12 3.53
N ASN A 167 8.21 -14.46 2.54
CA ASN A 167 8.66 -14.94 1.23
C ASN A 167 8.81 -13.82 0.18
N GLY A 168 8.52 -12.58 0.56
CA GLY A 168 8.54 -11.41 -0.31
C GLY A 168 9.76 -10.52 -0.15
N PHE A 169 10.78 -10.99 0.57
CA PHE A 169 12.02 -10.27 0.81
C PHE A 169 13.20 -10.93 0.08
N THR A 170 13.85 -10.21 -0.83
CA THR A 170 15.06 -10.68 -1.54
C THR A 170 16.07 -9.56 -1.78
N ILE A 171 17.34 -9.92 -1.85
CA ILE A 171 18.44 -9.07 -2.34
C ILE A 171 19.08 -9.78 -3.54
N THR A 172 19.07 -9.15 -4.70
CA THR A 172 19.50 -9.75 -5.97
C THR A 172 20.28 -8.75 -6.83
N ASP A 173 20.90 -9.23 -7.92
CA ASP A 173 21.51 -8.42 -8.99
C ASP A 173 20.90 -8.90 -10.33
N LEU A 174 19.66 -8.47 -10.58
CA LEU A 174 18.76 -8.97 -11.62
C LEU A 174 19.22 -8.55 -13.01
N ASP A 175 19.71 -7.32 -13.15
CA ASP A 175 20.21 -6.81 -14.43
C ASP A 175 21.74 -6.98 -14.59
N LYS A 176 22.41 -7.54 -13.58
CA LYS A 176 23.86 -7.84 -13.55
C LYS A 176 24.73 -6.58 -13.60
N ASN A 177 24.21 -5.45 -13.12
CA ASN A 177 24.96 -4.21 -13.05
C ASN A 177 25.84 -4.13 -11.77
N GLY A 178 25.76 -5.11 -10.86
CA GLY A 178 26.55 -5.19 -9.64
C GLY A 178 26.04 -4.30 -8.51
N LEU A 179 24.83 -3.77 -8.61
CA LEU A 179 24.09 -3.10 -7.54
C LEU A 179 22.97 -4.02 -7.07
N ALA A 180 22.67 -3.97 -5.78
CA ALA A 180 21.55 -4.74 -5.27
C ALA A 180 20.19 -4.15 -5.71
N GLU A 181 19.32 -4.99 -6.26
CA GLU A 181 17.88 -4.76 -6.22
C GLU A 181 17.28 -5.44 -5.00
N ILE A 182 16.65 -4.63 -4.16
CA ILE A 182 15.95 -5.07 -2.95
C ILE A 182 14.47 -5.23 -3.29
N THR A 183 13.91 -6.42 -3.06
CA THR A 183 12.47 -6.64 -3.14
C THR A 183 11.87 -6.76 -1.74
N LEU A 184 10.78 -6.06 -1.50
CA LEU A 184 9.97 -6.11 -0.26
C LEU A 184 8.52 -6.38 -0.64
N THR A 185 7.81 -7.18 0.16
CA THR A 185 6.36 -7.31 0.06
C THR A 185 5.75 -6.90 1.39
N TYR A 186 5.00 -5.81 1.35
CA TYR A 186 4.23 -5.33 2.48
C TYR A 186 2.82 -5.94 2.44
N VAL A 187 2.37 -6.42 3.60
CA VAL A 187 1.03 -6.96 3.83
C VAL A 187 0.32 -6.09 4.86
N HIS A 188 -0.92 -5.71 4.56
CA HIS A 188 -1.69 -4.90 5.50
C HIS A 188 -3.18 -5.10 5.35
N TYR A 189 -3.91 -4.77 6.40
CA TYR A 189 -5.36 -4.66 6.36
C TYR A 189 -5.87 -3.75 7.46
N CYS A 190 -7.04 -3.20 7.19
CA CYS A 190 -7.93 -2.63 8.18
C CYS A 190 -9.33 -3.22 7.95
N ARG A 191 -9.73 -4.23 8.74
CA ARG A 191 -10.96 -4.99 8.45
C ARG A 191 -11.69 -5.44 9.72
N SER A 192 -13.00 -5.59 9.60
CA SER A 192 -13.89 -6.21 10.60
C SER A 192 -14.54 -7.50 10.09
N ASP A 193 -14.07 -7.98 8.94
CA ASP A 193 -14.64 -9.09 8.19
C ASP A 193 -13.53 -10.03 7.68
N VAL A 194 -13.93 -11.03 6.88
CA VAL A 194 -13.03 -12.02 6.29
C VAL A 194 -12.73 -11.66 4.83
N SER A 195 -12.37 -10.41 4.57
CA SER A 195 -11.81 -9.94 3.28
C SER A 195 -10.33 -10.28 3.18
N PRO A 196 -9.73 -10.47 1.99
CA PRO A 196 -8.28 -10.71 1.87
C PRO A 196 -7.45 -9.50 2.27
N TYR A 197 -6.22 -9.71 2.76
CA TYR A 197 -5.29 -8.60 3.00
C TYR A 197 -4.81 -7.96 1.70
N ASP A 198 -4.37 -6.70 1.81
CA ASP A 198 -3.70 -5.97 0.74
C ASP A 198 -2.21 -6.31 0.67
N LEU A 199 -1.68 -6.29 -0.55
CA LEU A 199 -0.30 -6.56 -0.92
C LEU A 199 0.29 -5.35 -1.63
N THR A 200 1.47 -4.91 -1.20
CA THR A 200 2.32 -3.98 -1.95
C THR A 200 3.69 -4.63 -2.16
N LEU A 201 3.99 -4.99 -3.41
CA LEU A 201 5.30 -5.50 -3.82
C LEU A 201 6.13 -4.33 -4.31
N ARG A 202 7.30 -4.12 -3.69
CA ARG A 202 8.21 -3.02 -3.97
C ARG A 202 9.57 -3.56 -4.36
N LEU A 203 10.14 -3.07 -5.47
CA LEU A 203 11.52 -3.30 -5.86
C LEU A 203 12.29 -1.97 -5.85
N ILE A 204 13.45 -1.97 -5.21
CA ILE A 204 14.29 -0.79 -4.99
C ILE A 204 15.66 -1.06 -5.61
N GLU A 205 16.12 -0.15 -6.46
CA GLU A 205 17.51 -0.07 -6.92
C GLU A 205 17.98 1.38 -6.76
N ARG A 206 18.81 1.66 -5.75
CA ARG A 206 19.23 3.03 -5.39
C ARG A 206 18.00 3.96 -5.20
N GLU A 207 17.90 5.04 -5.97
CA GLU A 207 16.78 5.97 -5.98
C GLU A 207 15.55 5.45 -6.74
N LYS A 208 15.73 4.45 -7.62
CA LYS A 208 14.63 3.90 -8.40
C LYS A 208 13.77 3.00 -7.52
N LEU A 209 12.46 3.13 -7.71
CA LEU A 209 11.46 2.39 -6.96
C LEU A 209 10.34 1.98 -7.91
N TYR A 210 10.02 0.69 -7.88
CA TYR A 210 8.93 0.09 -8.62
C TYR A 210 7.95 -0.58 -7.66
N GLU A 211 6.65 -0.41 -7.89
CA GLU A 211 5.57 -0.90 -7.05
C GLU A 211 4.43 -1.50 -7.85
N MET A 212 3.93 -2.59 -7.30
CA MET A 212 2.73 -3.31 -7.70
C MET A 212 1.85 -3.47 -6.47
N HIS A 213 0.53 -3.35 -6.67
CA HIS A 213 -0.45 -3.52 -5.60
C HIS A 213 -1.44 -4.63 -5.94
N GLY A 214 -2.08 -5.21 -4.93
CA GLY A 214 -3.07 -6.26 -5.11
C GLY A 214 -3.73 -6.67 -3.81
N THR A 215 -4.66 -7.60 -3.91
CA THR A 215 -5.25 -8.29 -2.76
C THR A 215 -4.86 -9.75 -2.80
N ALA A 216 -4.72 -10.38 -1.64
CA ALA A 216 -4.42 -11.81 -1.56
C ALA A 216 -5.56 -12.67 -2.10
N GLU A 217 -5.22 -13.89 -2.51
CA GLU A 217 -6.17 -14.98 -2.62
C GLU A 217 -6.44 -15.50 -1.21
N LEU A 218 -7.73 -15.60 -0.88
CA LEU A 218 -8.19 -16.10 0.41
C LEU A 218 -9.05 -17.34 0.17
N LYS A 219 -8.67 -18.44 0.81
CA LYS A 219 -9.40 -19.72 0.77
C LYS A 219 -10.06 -19.95 2.13
N MET A 220 -11.39 -20.05 2.13
CA MET A 220 -12.20 -20.30 3.32
C MET A 220 -12.87 -21.68 3.23
N GLY A 221 -12.68 -22.50 4.26
CA GLY A 221 -13.18 -23.88 4.30
C GLY A 221 -12.14 -24.94 3.86
N VAL A 222 -12.52 -26.20 3.95
CA VAL A 222 -11.65 -27.35 3.64
C VAL A 222 -11.92 -27.92 2.25
N ASP A 223 -10.87 -28.45 1.63
CA ASP A 223 -10.94 -29.25 0.40
C ASP A 223 -11.61 -28.57 -0.82
N LYS A 224 -12.57 -29.28 -1.44
CA LYS A 224 -13.16 -29.00 -2.76
C LYS A 224 -14.29 -27.97 -2.71
N ASP A 225 -14.91 -27.80 -1.55
CA ASP A 225 -16.06 -26.89 -1.34
C ASP A 225 -15.64 -25.53 -0.77
N ALA A 226 -14.33 -25.30 -0.65
CA ALA A 226 -13.81 -24.06 -0.12
C ALA A 226 -14.18 -22.87 -1.02
N PHE A 227 -14.66 -21.81 -0.39
CA PHE A 227 -14.88 -20.55 -1.06
C PHE A 227 -13.53 -19.86 -1.30
N VAL A 228 -13.27 -19.48 -2.54
CA VAL A 228 -11.99 -18.86 -2.95
C VAL A 228 -12.24 -17.45 -3.47
N ILE A 229 -11.77 -16.46 -2.73
CA ILE A 229 -11.63 -15.09 -3.22
C ILE A 229 -10.31 -15.02 -3.99
N LYS A 230 -10.36 -14.74 -5.29
CA LYS A 230 -9.17 -14.71 -6.14
C LYS A 230 -8.31 -13.48 -5.84
N ALA A 231 -6.99 -13.67 -5.88
CA ALA A 231 -6.05 -12.57 -5.78
C ALA A 231 -6.28 -11.55 -6.90
N THR A 232 -6.14 -10.26 -6.59
CA THR A 232 -6.15 -9.18 -7.58
C THR A 232 -4.75 -8.60 -7.71
N ARG A 233 -4.42 -8.06 -8.89
CA ARG A 233 -3.11 -7.50 -9.17
C ARG A 233 -3.22 -6.26 -10.07
N LYS A 234 -2.48 -5.22 -9.72
CA LYS A 234 -2.29 -3.98 -10.47
C LYS A 234 -0.80 -3.70 -10.56
N ASP A 235 -0.25 -3.78 -11.77
CA ASP A 235 1.20 -3.66 -12.01
C ASP A 235 1.81 -2.30 -11.66
N GLY A 236 1.00 -1.27 -11.42
CA GLY A 236 1.48 0.06 -11.03
C GLY A 236 2.55 0.59 -12.00
N ASN A 237 3.68 1.05 -11.45
CA ASN A 237 4.79 1.56 -12.26
C ASN A 237 5.77 0.46 -12.72
N PHE A 238 5.57 -0.83 -12.35
CA PHE A 238 6.35 -1.94 -12.92
C PHE A 238 6.17 -2.06 -14.42
N THR A 239 5.09 -1.52 -14.99
CA THR A 239 4.91 -1.38 -16.44
C THR A 239 6.12 -0.74 -17.14
N LYS A 240 6.86 0.14 -16.44
CA LYS A 240 8.06 0.85 -16.90
C LYS A 240 9.38 0.19 -16.48
N ALA A 241 9.33 -0.89 -15.70
CA ALA A 241 10.52 -1.57 -15.22
C ALA A 241 11.22 -2.39 -16.32
N PRO A 242 12.55 -2.60 -16.21
CA PRO A 242 13.27 -3.58 -17.02
C PRO A 242 12.61 -4.96 -17.01
N ALA A 243 12.78 -5.72 -18.09
CA ALA A 243 12.15 -7.04 -18.24
C ALA A 243 12.55 -8.00 -17.12
N ALA A 244 13.83 -8.01 -16.71
CA ALA A 244 14.32 -8.85 -15.61
C ALA A 244 13.59 -8.56 -14.28
N PHE A 245 13.26 -7.29 -14.01
CA PHE A 245 12.59 -6.87 -12.78
C PHE A 245 11.13 -7.33 -12.80
N LYS A 246 10.45 -7.24 -13.95
CA LYS A 246 9.09 -7.76 -14.13
C LYS A 246 9.03 -9.27 -13.89
N THR A 247 9.93 -10.02 -14.53
CA THR A 247 10.01 -11.48 -14.36
C THR A 247 10.26 -11.88 -12.91
N HIS A 248 11.17 -11.18 -12.22
CA HIS A 248 11.42 -11.42 -10.80
C HIS A 248 10.17 -11.18 -9.94
N ILE A 249 9.47 -10.07 -10.17
CA ILE A 249 8.27 -9.75 -9.39
C ILE A 249 7.11 -10.67 -9.68
N ASP A 250 6.97 -11.19 -10.91
CA ASP A 250 6.01 -12.25 -11.22
C ASP A 250 6.29 -13.50 -10.37
N GLN A 251 7.56 -13.87 -10.19
CA GLN A 251 7.94 -15.01 -9.35
C GLN A 251 7.71 -14.75 -7.86
N ILE A 252 7.92 -13.52 -7.39
CA ILE A 252 7.61 -13.14 -6.00
C ILE A 252 6.11 -13.16 -5.77
N TRP A 253 5.31 -12.62 -6.69
CA TRP A 253 3.84 -12.64 -6.63
C TRP A 253 3.30 -14.05 -6.37
N GLU A 254 3.76 -15.04 -7.14
CA GLU A 254 3.34 -16.44 -6.96
C GLU A 254 3.65 -17.01 -5.56
N LYS A 255 4.67 -16.50 -4.87
CA LYS A 255 5.06 -16.94 -3.52
C LYS A 255 4.28 -16.26 -2.40
N VAL A 256 3.64 -15.12 -2.67
CA VAL A 256 3.04 -14.23 -1.66
C VAL A 256 1.55 -13.98 -1.86
N LYS A 257 0.99 -14.29 -3.04
CA LYS A 257 -0.39 -13.99 -3.41
C LYS A 257 -1.46 -14.75 -2.62
N VAL A 258 -1.10 -15.69 -1.76
CA VAL A 258 -2.08 -16.51 -1.00
C VAL A 258 -1.96 -16.17 0.47
N GLU A 259 -3.06 -15.70 1.06
CA GLU A 259 -3.20 -15.50 2.50
C GLU A 259 -3.37 -16.87 3.17
N LYS A 260 -2.48 -17.18 4.12
CA LYS A 260 -2.57 -18.38 4.94
C LYS A 260 -3.20 -18.01 6.27
N LEU A 261 -4.44 -18.46 6.47
CA LEU A 261 -5.15 -18.40 7.74
C LEU A 261 -4.51 -19.34 8.78
#